data_AF-B0ZPT0-F1
#
_entry.id   AF-B0ZPT0-F1
#
_cell.length_a   1.000
_cell.length_b   1.000
_cell.length_c   1.000
_cell.angle_alpha   90.00
_cell.angle_beta   90.00
_cell.angle_gamma   90.00
#
_symmetry.space_group_name_H-M   'P 1'
#
loop_
_entity.id
_entity.type
_entity.pdbx_description
1 polymer ?
#
loop_
_entity_poly.entity_id
_entity_poly.type
_entity_poly.pdbx_seq_one_letter_code
_entity_poly.pdbx_strand_id
1 'polypeptide(L)'
;VAKMASKLAFAGRVLARNYVTDMSFVPGYHRPKNVEKSCKLWKNLTFFVALPSVLLGMINSYMLTKEEEETIQRPEYIPYDHMYIMNKRFPWGDGKHSFFHNPERNAVPGVGYEAPPHGHHKK
;
A
#
# COMPACT_ATOMS: atom_id res chain seq x y z
N VAL A 1 17.77 14.97 -28.23
CA VAL A 1 17.68 16.03 -27.21
C VAL A 1 17.19 15.51 -25.84
N ALA A 2 16.03 14.83 -25.74
CA ALA A 2 15.48 14.37 -24.44
C ALA A 2 16.37 13.41 -23.62
N LYS A 3 17.10 12.49 -24.27
CA LYS A 3 18.03 11.57 -23.57
C LYS A 3 19.23 12.29 -22.91
N MET A 4 19.64 13.44 -23.45
CA MET A 4 20.75 14.24 -22.90
C MET A 4 20.30 15.05 -21.68
N ALA A 5 19.08 15.61 -21.72
CA ALA A 5 18.45 16.29 -20.59
C ALA A 5 18.19 15.34 -19.40
N SER A 6 17.77 14.10 -19.65
CA SER A 6 17.60 13.06 -18.60
C SER A 6 18.93 12.69 -17.93
N LYS A 7 20.01 12.53 -18.70
CA LYS A 7 21.35 12.26 -18.16
C LYS A 7 21.91 13.43 -17.35
N LEU A 8 21.69 14.67 -17.80
CA LEU A 8 22.05 15.89 -17.08
C LEU A 8 21.23 16.06 -15.78
N ALA A 9 19.93 15.76 -15.80
CA ALA A 9 19.09 15.78 -14.62
C ALA A 9 19.49 14.69 -13.60
N PHE A 10 19.87 13.50 -14.07
CA PHE A 10 20.40 12.43 -13.22
C PHE A 10 21.75 12.82 -12.60
N ALA A 11 22.68 13.36 -13.40
CA ALA A 11 23.97 13.84 -12.91
C ALA A 11 23.79 14.98 -11.88
N GLY A 12 22.89 15.93 -12.14
CA GLY A 12 22.56 17.02 -11.21
C GLY A 12 21.97 16.51 -9.90
N ARG A 13 21.09 15.51 -9.93
CA ARG A 13 20.53 14.88 -8.73
C ARG A 13 21.57 14.09 -7.93
N VAL A 14 22.50 13.40 -8.60
CA VAL A 14 23.59 12.68 -7.93
C VAL A 14 24.55 13.66 -7.25
N LEU A 15 24.88 14.77 -7.90
CA LEU A 15 25.72 15.83 -7.34
C LEU A 15 25.05 16.52 -6.15
N ALA A 16 23.76 16.89 -6.27
CA ALA A 16 22.99 17.48 -5.18
C ALA A 16 22.85 16.53 -3.99
N ARG A 17 22.66 15.23 -4.23
CA ARG A 17 22.57 14.24 -3.16
C ARG A 17 23.88 14.11 -2.38
N ASN A 18 25.02 14.11 -3.07
CA ASN A 18 26.33 14.05 -2.42
C ASN A 18 26.60 15.32 -1.58
N TYR A 19 26.15 16.48 -2.05
CA TYR A 19 26.26 17.76 -1.33
C TYR A 19 25.40 17.78 -0.06
N VAL A 20 24.14 17.35 -0.11
CA VAL A 20 23.25 17.29 1.07
C VAL A 20 23.73 16.28 2.12
N THR A 21 24.39 15.20 1.69
CA THR A 21 24.99 14.22 2.62
C THR A 21 26.31 14.69 3.23
N ASP A 22 26.90 15.78 2.74
CA ASP A 22 28.09 16.39 3.31
C ASP A 22 27.80 17.76 3.91
N MET A 23 27.33 17.72 5.16
CA MET A 23 27.01 18.92 5.95
C MET A 23 28.26 19.53 6.61
N SER A 24 29.45 19.25 6.08
CA SER A 24 30.74 19.78 6.56
C SER A 24 30.82 21.32 6.51
N PHE A 25 29.94 21.97 5.73
CA PHE A 25 29.82 23.43 5.67
C PHE A 25 29.12 24.07 6.88
N VAL A 26 28.42 23.30 7.73
CA VAL A 26 27.68 23.83 8.88
C VAL A 26 28.63 23.96 10.09
N PRO A 27 28.81 25.17 10.65
CA PRO A 27 29.65 25.39 11.82
C PRO A 27 29.18 24.53 13.01
N GLY A 28 30.10 23.79 13.63
CA GLY A 28 29.77 22.88 14.74
C GLY A 28 29.23 21.50 14.34
N TYR A 29 29.02 21.24 13.05
CA TYR A 29 28.70 19.89 12.59
C TYR A 29 29.95 19.00 12.61
N HIS A 30 29.89 17.91 13.38
CA HIS A 30 30.91 16.87 13.38
C HIS A 30 30.33 15.61 12.73
N ARG A 31 30.84 15.25 11.55
CA ARG A 31 30.46 13.99 10.89
C ARG A 31 30.87 12.82 11.81
N PRO A 32 29.96 11.91 12.17
CA PRO A 32 30.32 10.75 12.99
C PRO A 32 31.43 9.93 12.31
N LYS A 33 32.40 9.46 13.10
CA LYS A 33 33.40 8.52 12.60
C LYS A 33 32.66 7.23 12.20
N ASN A 34 32.91 6.73 10.99
CA ASN A 34 32.29 5.54 10.37
C ASN A 34 30.93 5.68 9.64
N VAL A 35 30.42 6.90 9.40
CA VAL A 35 29.15 7.09 8.63
C VAL A 35 29.14 6.34 7.30
N GLU A 36 30.26 6.36 6.56
CA GLU A 36 30.35 5.68 5.27
C GLU A 36 30.17 4.16 5.38
N LYS A 37 30.71 3.56 6.44
CA LYS A 37 30.57 2.11 6.70
C LYS A 37 29.13 1.79 7.08
N SER A 38 28.52 2.60 7.94
CA SER A 38 27.11 2.45 8.33
C SER A 38 26.18 2.61 7.12
N CYS A 39 26.38 3.62 6.27
CA CYS A 39 25.59 3.81 5.05
C CYS A 39 25.71 2.62 4.09
N LYS A 40 26.92 2.07 3.90
CA LYS A 40 27.14 0.88 3.07
C LYS A 40 26.43 -0.36 3.66
N LEU A 41 26.52 -0.56 4.98
CA LEU A 41 25.85 -1.66 5.67
C LEU A 41 24.33 -1.58 5.50
N TRP A 42 23.70 -0.44 5.77
CA TRP A 42 22.26 -0.27 5.63
C TRP A 42 21.80 -0.40 4.18
N LYS A 43 22.56 0.14 3.23
CA LYS A 43 22.28 -0.03 1.80
C LYS A 43 22.28 -1.51 1.41
N ASN A 44 23.28 -2.27 1.86
CA ASN A 44 23.35 -3.71 1.58
C ASN A 44 22.20 -4.47 2.24
N LEU A 45 21.87 -4.17 3.49
CA LEU A 45 20.71 -4.80 4.17
C LEU A 45 19.40 -4.51 3.43
N THR A 46 19.19 -3.29 2.94
CA THR A 46 18.00 -2.98 2.14
C THR A 46 17.94 -3.84 0.88
N PHE A 47 19.03 -3.92 0.10
CA PHE A 47 19.02 -4.64 -1.18
C PHE A 47 19.03 -6.16 -1.04
N PHE A 48 19.74 -6.71 -0.05
CA PHE A 48 19.95 -8.15 0.08
C PHE A 48 19.02 -8.83 1.09
N VAL A 49 18.40 -8.06 1.99
CA VAL A 49 17.52 -8.63 3.03
C VAL A 49 16.10 -8.08 2.87
N ALA A 50 15.93 -6.76 2.93
CA ALA A 50 14.61 -6.16 2.94
C ALA A 50 13.85 -6.40 1.61
N LEU A 51 14.48 -6.15 0.46
CA LEU A 51 13.82 -6.35 -0.83
C LEU A 51 13.43 -7.82 -1.09
N PRO A 52 14.29 -8.83 -0.88
CA PRO A 52 13.88 -10.23 -1.02
C PRO A 52 12.79 -10.63 -0.02
N SER A 53 12.84 -10.15 1.22
CA SER A 53 11.81 -10.44 2.23
C SER A 53 10.44 -9.87 1.83
N VAL A 54 10.40 -8.62 1.36
CA VAL A 54 9.16 -8.01 0.86
C VAL A 54 8.64 -8.74 -0.38
N LEU A 55 9.52 -9.16 -1.28
CA LEU A 55 9.12 -9.91 -2.47
C LEU A 55 8.46 -11.25 -2.08
N LEU A 56 9.04 -11.98 -1.13
CA LEU A 56 8.45 -13.22 -0.61
C LEU A 56 7.10 -12.96 0.06
N GLY A 57 6.99 -11.90 0.86
CA GLY A 57 5.72 -11.49 1.47
C GLY A 57 4.65 -11.14 0.44
N MET A 58 5.02 -10.45 -0.64
CA MET A 58 4.12 -10.07 -1.74
C MET A 58 3.62 -11.30 -2.50
N ILE A 59 4.49 -12.28 -2.76
CA ILE A 59 4.10 -13.55 -3.41
C ILE A 59 3.11 -14.30 -2.52
N ASN A 60 3.40 -14.40 -1.22
CA ASN A 60 2.52 -15.06 -0.26
C ASN A 60 1.15 -14.37 -0.20
N SER A 61 1.11 -13.05 -0.01
CA SER A 61 -0.16 -12.32 0.04
C SER A 61 -0.95 -12.46 -1.27
N TYR A 62 -0.27 -12.46 -2.41
CA TYR A 62 -0.93 -12.63 -3.71
C TYR A 62 -1.56 -14.01 -3.88
N MET A 63 -0.88 -15.07 -3.44
CA MET A 63 -1.43 -16.42 -3.45
C MET A 63 -2.63 -16.54 -2.51
N LEU A 64 -2.52 -16.01 -1.29
CA LEU A 64 -3.62 -16.00 -0.33
C LEU A 64 -4.84 -15.25 -0.85
N THR A 65 -4.68 -14.05 -1.40
CA THR A 65 -5.82 -13.29 -1.95
C THR A 65 -6.52 -14.03 -3.09
N LYS A 66 -5.77 -14.73 -3.95
CA LYS A 66 -6.36 -15.57 -5.00
C LYS A 66 -7.14 -16.75 -4.44
N GLU A 67 -6.57 -17.44 -3.45
CA GLU A 67 -7.27 -18.53 -2.77
C GLU A 67 -8.52 -18.02 -2.05
N GLU A 68 -8.48 -16.85 -1.42
CA GLU A 68 -9.63 -16.21 -0.78
C GLU A 68 -10.72 -15.84 -1.78
N GLU A 69 -10.35 -15.30 -2.95
CA GLU A 69 -11.28 -15.02 -4.04
C GLU A 69 -11.97 -16.30 -4.55
N GLU A 70 -11.26 -17.43 -4.58
CA GLU A 70 -11.77 -18.72 -5.06
C GLU A 70 -12.56 -19.52 -4.01
N THR A 71 -12.24 -19.36 -2.71
CA THR A 71 -12.77 -20.21 -1.65
C THR A 71 -13.75 -19.50 -0.72
N ILE A 72 -13.58 -18.19 -0.48
CA ILE A 72 -14.42 -17.45 0.47
C ILE A 72 -15.68 -16.95 -0.23
N GLN A 73 -16.70 -17.80 -0.18
CA GLN A 73 -18.06 -17.41 -0.49
C GLN A 73 -18.56 -16.37 0.51
N ARG A 74 -19.26 -15.36 0.00
CA ARG A 74 -19.86 -14.31 0.84
C ARG A 74 -20.89 -14.96 1.78
N PRO A 75 -20.88 -14.64 3.09
CA PRO A 75 -21.88 -15.13 4.01
C PRO A 75 -23.27 -14.58 3.68
N GLU A 76 -24.31 -15.34 4.02
CA GLU A 76 -25.69 -14.90 3.87
C GLU A 76 -25.95 -13.63 4.71
N TYR A 77 -26.81 -12.75 4.19
CA TYR A 77 -27.16 -11.52 4.91
C TYR A 77 -28.10 -11.85 6.06
N ILE A 78 -27.59 -11.74 7.29
CA ILE A 78 -28.40 -11.83 8.50
C ILE A 78 -28.38 -10.46 9.16
N PRO A 79 -29.54 -9.78 9.33
CA PRO A 79 -29.62 -8.45 9.91
C PRO A 79 -29.49 -8.54 11.44
N TYR A 80 -28.28 -8.80 11.92
CA TYR A 80 -28.02 -8.77 13.36
C TYR A 80 -28.16 -7.34 13.90
N ASP A 81 -28.75 -7.20 15.08
CA ASP A 81 -29.05 -5.88 15.69
C ASP A 81 -27.83 -4.99 15.90
N HIS A 82 -26.65 -5.58 16.04
CA HIS A 82 -25.38 -4.87 16.26
C HIS A 82 -24.61 -4.56 14.97
N MET A 83 -25.02 -5.14 13.83
CA MET A 83 -24.38 -4.91 12.53
C MET A 83 -25.19 -3.91 11.71
N TYR A 84 -24.49 -3.19 10.82
CA TYR A 84 -25.11 -2.25 9.88
C TYR A 84 -25.95 -1.14 10.57
N ILE A 85 -25.65 -0.81 11.84
CA ILE A 85 -26.34 0.30 12.53
C ILE A 85 -25.92 1.62 11.90
N MET A 86 -26.92 2.42 11.52
CA MET A 86 -26.69 3.77 11.01
C MET A 86 -27.61 4.78 11.72
N ASN A 87 -27.05 5.47 12.72
CA ASN A 87 -27.79 6.49 13.49
C ASN A 87 -27.94 7.81 12.74
N LYS A 88 -26.99 8.16 11.87
CA LYS A 88 -27.00 9.35 11.04
C LYS A 88 -26.52 8.98 9.63
N ARG A 89 -27.10 9.64 8.63
CA ARG A 89 -26.71 9.45 7.23
C ARG A 89 -25.32 10.03 6.98
N PHE A 90 -24.56 9.41 6.08
CA PHE A 90 -23.27 9.92 5.63
C PHE A 90 -23.43 11.23 4.84
N PRO A 91 -22.44 12.14 4.87
CA PRO A 91 -22.52 13.44 4.18
C PRO A 91 -22.21 13.38 2.68
N TRP A 92 -22.27 12.20 2.04
CA TRP A 92 -22.00 11.99 0.61
C TRP A 92 -22.97 10.96 0.02
N GLY A 93 -23.07 10.95 -1.31
CA GLY A 93 -23.84 9.96 -2.06
C GLY A 93 -25.30 9.90 -1.60
N ASP A 94 -25.79 8.69 -1.34
CA ASP A 94 -27.15 8.42 -0.86
C ASP A 94 -27.27 8.47 0.68
N GLY A 95 -26.15 8.70 1.37
CA GLY A 95 -26.06 8.74 2.81
C GLY A 95 -26.18 7.39 3.52
N LYS A 96 -26.33 6.26 2.80
CA LYS A 96 -26.35 4.90 3.37
C LYS A 96 -25.07 4.13 3.11
N HIS A 97 -24.35 4.50 2.06
CA HIS A 97 -23.11 3.86 1.66
C HIS A 97 -21.90 4.45 2.38
N SER A 98 -21.08 3.56 2.95
CA SER A 98 -19.77 3.94 3.50
C SER A 98 -18.84 4.45 2.40
N PHE A 99 -17.78 5.18 2.77
CA PHE A 99 -16.86 5.76 1.80
C PHE A 99 -16.14 4.70 0.94
N PHE A 100 -15.84 3.55 1.53
CA PHE A 100 -15.29 2.37 0.85
C PHE A 100 -16.33 1.26 0.79
N HIS A 101 -17.49 1.54 0.17
CA HIS A 101 -18.53 0.55 -0.01
C HIS A 101 -18.23 -0.38 -1.20
N ASN A 102 -18.23 -1.69 -0.95
CA ASN A 102 -18.21 -2.72 -1.98
C ASN A 102 -19.61 -3.37 -2.09
N PRO A 103 -20.35 -3.16 -3.20
CA PRO A 103 -21.70 -3.73 -3.40
C PRO A 103 -21.78 -5.26 -3.28
N GLU A 104 -20.66 -5.94 -3.53
CA GLU A 104 -20.57 -7.39 -3.45
C GLU A 104 -20.39 -7.89 -2.02
N ARG A 105 -19.58 -7.20 -1.21
CA ARG A 105 -19.12 -7.70 0.10
C ARG A 105 -19.73 -6.96 1.29
N ASN A 106 -20.27 -5.77 1.11
CA ASN A 106 -20.83 -4.95 2.17
C ASN A 106 -22.35 -4.85 2.00
N ALA A 107 -23.11 -5.39 2.95
CA ALA A 107 -24.56 -5.28 2.92
C ALA A 107 -25.04 -3.90 3.38
N VAL A 108 -26.17 -3.46 2.80
CA VAL A 108 -26.87 -2.24 3.18
C VAL A 108 -27.99 -2.57 4.17
N PRO A 109 -28.17 -1.77 5.25
CA PRO A 109 -29.21 -2.05 6.24
C PRO A 109 -30.61 -2.11 5.60
N GLY A 110 -31.31 -3.23 5.79
CA GLY A 110 -32.69 -3.44 5.34
C GLY A 110 -32.87 -3.86 3.87
N VAL A 111 -31.83 -3.77 3.04
CA VAL A 111 -31.84 -4.24 1.64
C VAL A 111 -31.02 -5.52 1.49
N GLY A 112 -29.96 -5.68 2.29
CA GLY A 112 -28.99 -6.76 2.15
C GLY A 112 -27.90 -6.38 1.16
N TYR A 113 -27.35 -7.36 0.47
CA TYR A 113 -26.30 -7.10 -0.53
C TYR A 113 -26.91 -6.71 -1.86
N GLU A 114 -26.30 -5.72 -2.52
CA GLU A 114 -26.84 -5.14 -3.75
C GLU A 114 -26.46 -5.95 -5.00
N ALA A 115 -25.27 -6.54 -5.01
CA ALA A 115 -24.83 -7.38 -6.11
C ALA A 115 -25.29 -8.85 -5.93
N PRO A 116 -25.68 -9.52 -7.04
CA PRO A 116 -25.97 -10.94 -7.01
C PRO A 116 -24.75 -11.71 -6.50
N PRO A 117 -24.94 -12.84 -5.79
CA PRO A 117 -23.82 -13.66 -5.35
C PRO A 117 -23.00 -14.06 -6.57
N HIS A 118 -21.70 -13.75 -6.56
CA HIS A 118 -20.79 -14.22 -7.60
C HIS A 118 -20.74 -15.75 -7.54
N GLY A 119 -21.52 -16.39 -8.41
CA GLY A 119 -21.36 -17.81 -8.69
C GLY A 119 -20.03 -18.01 -9.41
N HIS A 120 -19.19 -18.89 -8.90
CA HIS A 120 -18.00 -19.36 -9.59
C HIS A 120 -18.44 -20.06 -10.89
N HIS A 121 -18.56 -19.33 -11.99
CA HIS A 121 -18.53 -19.94 -13.31
C HIS A 121 -17.10 -20.45 -13.53
N LYS A 122 -16.85 -21.69 -13.11
CA LYS A 122 -15.69 -22.46 -13.57
C LYS A 122 -15.79 -22.52 -15.10
N LYS A 123 -14.87 -21.86 -15.80
CA LYS A 123 -14.56 -22.17 -17.19
C LYS A 123 -13.51 -23.26 -17.24
#